data_AF-A0A931R2L5-F1
#
_entry.id   AF-A0A931R2L5-F1
#
_cell.length_a   1.000
_cell.length_b   1.000
_cell.length_c   1.000
_cell.angle_alpha   90.00
_cell.angle_beta   90.00
_cell.angle_gamma   90.00
#
_symmetry.space_group_name_H-M   'P 1'
#
loop_
_entity.id
_entity.type
_entity.pdbx_description
1 polymer ?
#
loop_
_entity_poly.entity_id
_entity_poly.type
_entity_poly.pdbx_seq_one_letter_code
_entity_poly.pdbx_strand_id
1 'polypeptide(L)'
;MVRADGVVIADGNGVGRGLNRRVSGLKAFQLALAGKRGIIREKDERGQDAFISFAPLGGFLQFSGFGWSLLGLQHTEEINAPARSQGRAFILIGLAVFLLIL
;
A
#
# COMPACT_ATOMS: atom_id res chain seq x y z
N MET A 1 -5.29 -11.64 -8.42
CA MET A 1 -3.94 -11.76 -7.83
C MET A 1 -3.60 -10.40 -7.25
N VAL A 2 -3.62 -10.25 -5.92
CA VAL A 2 -3.34 -8.97 -5.24
C VAL A 2 -1.81 -8.77 -5.28
N ARG A 3 -1.34 -7.83 -6.10
CA ARG A 3 0.06 -7.38 -6.05
C ARG A 3 0.15 -6.34 -4.92
N ALA A 4 0.96 -6.62 -3.92
CA ALA A 4 1.41 -5.61 -2.97
C ALA A 4 2.61 -4.90 -3.59
N ASP A 5 2.56 -3.56 -3.64
CA ASP A 5 3.62 -2.73 -4.24
C ASP A 5 4.87 -2.71 -3.34
N GLY A 6 4.69 -3.10 -2.07
CA GLY A 6 5.77 -3.41 -1.16
C GLY A 6 5.27 -4.02 0.14
N VAL A 7 6.12 -4.84 0.76
CA VAL A 7 5.94 -5.33 2.13
C VAL A 7 7.09 -4.77 2.96
N VAL A 8 6.75 -4.16 4.09
CA VAL A 8 7.70 -3.60 5.04
C VAL A 8 7.54 -4.32 6.37
N ILE A 9 8.66 -4.81 6.90
CA ILE A 9 8.76 -5.31 8.26
C ILE A 9 9.45 -4.23 9.08
N ALA A 10 8.72 -3.59 9.97
CA ALA A 10 9.20 -2.49 10.80
C ALA A 10 9.47 -2.96 12.22
N ASP A 11 10.51 -2.41 12.84
CA ASP A 11 10.78 -2.56 14.26
C ASP A 11 9.85 -1.68 15.12
N GLY A 12 10.02 -1.74 16.44
CA GLY A 12 9.23 -0.93 17.39
C GLY A 12 9.40 0.59 17.24
N ASN A 13 10.44 1.04 16.54
CA ASN A 13 10.72 2.46 16.26
C ASN A 13 10.14 2.91 14.92
N GLY A 14 9.50 2.02 14.17
CA GLY A 14 8.97 2.31 12.84
C GLY A 14 10.04 2.38 11.76
N VAL A 15 11.17 1.69 11.95
CA VAL A 15 12.22 1.58 10.93
C VAL A 15 12.02 0.26 10.18
N GLY A 16 11.69 0.36 8.90
CA GLY A 16 11.51 -0.80 8.02
C GLY A 16 12.85 -1.43 7.61
N ARG A 17 13.08 -2.71 7.91
CA ARG A 17 14.20 -3.46 7.33
C ARG A 17 13.91 -3.74 5.85
N GLY A 18 14.66 -3.09 4.96
CA GLY A 18 14.68 -3.40 3.53
C GLY A 18 14.55 -2.21 2.57
N LEU A 19 14.16 -1.00 3.04
CA LEU A 19 13.85 0.10 2.11
C LEU A 19 14.20 1.52 2.62
N ASN A 20 14.89 1.70 3.76
CA ASN A 20 15.08 3.02 4.40
C ASN A 20 13.76 3.81 4.52
N ARG A 21 12.63 3.12 4.76
CA ARG A 21 11.31 3.73 4.93
C ARG A 21 10.99 3.88 6.42
N ARG A 22 10.54 5.08 6.81
CA ARG A 22 10.26 5.47 8.19
C ARG A 22 8.76 5.47 8.45
N VAL A 23 8.20 4.28 8.69
CA VAL A 23 6.76 4.07 8.82
C VAL A 23 6.18 4.58 10.14
N SER A 24 6.99 5.17 11.01
CA SER A 24 6.58 5.66 12.34
C SER A 24 5.44 6.67 12.28
N GLY A 25 5.32 7.41 11.17
CA GLY A 25 4.24 8.39 10.95
C GLY A 25 2.91 7.78 10.47
N LEU A 26 2.90 6.51 10.04
CA LEU A 26 1.71 5.87 9.48
C LEU A 26 0.75 5.43 10.59
N LYS A 27 -0.54 5.69 10.39
CA LYS A 27 -1.59 5.27 11.32
C LYS A 27 -1.67 3.75 11.39
N ALA A 28 -1.46 3.05 10.28
CA ALA A 28 -1.43 1.59 10.20
C ALA A 28 -0.33 1.00 11.09
N PHE A 29 0.84 1.65 11.11
CA PHE A 29 1.95 1.26 11.98
C PHE A 29 1.60 1.42 13.46
N GLN A 30 1.02 2.57 13.85
CA GLN A 30 0.59 2.80 15.23
C GLN A 30 -0.48 1.79 15.71
N LEU A 31 -1.40 1.40 14.81
CA LEU A 31 -2.39 0.37 15.11
C LEU A 31 -1.75 -1.01 15.25
N ALA A 32 -0.74 -1.34 14.43
CA ALA A 32 0.01 -2.58 14.55
C ALA A 32 0.79 -2.66 15.87
N LEU A 33 1.44 -1.56 16.28
CA LEU A 33 2.11 -1.46 17.59
C LEU A 33 1.13 -1.66 18.76
N ALA A 34 -0.10 -1.17 18.61
CA ALA A 34 -1.18 -1.40 19.59
C ALA A 34 -1.75 -2.84 19.55
N GLY A 35 -1.13 -3.76 18.81
CA GLY A 35 -1.55 -5.16 18.69
C GLY A 35 -2.76 -5.38 17.78
N LYS A 36 -3.20 -4.36 17.04
CA LYS A 36 -4.35 -4.47 16.13
C LYS A 36 -3.92 -4.96 14.76
N ARG A 37 -4.83 -5.62 14.05
CA ARG A 37 -4.64 -6.08 12.67
C ARG A 37 -5.76 -5.53 11.79
N GLY A 38 -5.48 -5.25 10.53
CA GLY A 38 -6.50 -4.77 9.61
C GLY A 38 -5.94 -4.17 8.33
N ILE A 39 -6.79 -3.44 7.62
CA ILE A 39 -6.45 -2.68 6.41
C ILE A 39 -7.06 -1.30 6.56
N ILE A 40 -6.29 -0.25 6.32
CA ILE A 40 -6.80 1.12 6.25
C ILE A 40 -6.33 1.80 4.97
N ARG A 41 -7.07 2.82 4.55
CA ARG A 41 -6.65 3.73 3.49
C ARG A 41 -6.00 4.96 4.13
N GLU A 42 -4.75 5.23 3.78
CA GLU A 42 -4.03 6.42 4.21
C GLU A 42 -2.98 6.82 3.19
N LYS A 43 -2.32 7.96 3.39
CA LYS A 43 -1.18 8.36 2.57
C LYS A 43 0.08 7.66 3.08
N ASP A 44 0.86 7.11 2.16
CA ASP A 44 2.15 6.52 2.46
C ASP A 44 3.22 7.58 2.81
N GLU A 45 4.43 7.10 3.07
CA GLU A 45 5.65 7.89 3.34
C GLU A 45 5.94 8.99 2.30
N ARG A 46 5.47 8.78 1.07
CA ARG A 46 5.69 9.64 -0.10
C ARG A 46 4.48 10.52 -0.39
N GLY A 47 3.44 10.47 0.46
CA GLY A 47 2.20 11.22 0.30
C GLY A 47 1.22 10.60 -0.71
N GLN A 48 1.47 9.39 -1.20
CA GLN A 48 0.62 8.68 -2.16
C GLN A 48 -0.50 7.95 -1.45
N ASP A 49 -1.70 7.99 -2.01
CA ASP A 49 -2.86 7.31 -1.45
C ASP A 49 -2.75 5.80 -1.64
N ALA A 50 -2.80 5.05 -0.53
CA ALA A 50 -2.59 3.61 -0.51
C ALA A 50 -3.53 2.91 0.48
N PHE A 51 -3.88 1.67 0.16
CA PHE A 51 -4.37 0.72 1.13
C PHE A 51 -3.17 0.10 1.84
N ILE A 52 -3.13 0.24 3.16
CA ILE A 52 -2.08 -0.31 4.02
C ILE A 52 -2.70 -1.38 4.91
N SER A 53 -2.35 -2.62 4.60
CA SER A 53 -2.58 -3.78 5.45
C SER A 53 -1.55 -3.82 6.57
N PHE A 54 -1.98 -4.12 7.79
CA PHE A 54 -1.10 -4.11 8.95
C PHE A 54 -1.41 -5.24 9.92
N ALA A 55 -0.36 -5.78 10.53
CA ALA A 55 -0.47 -6.76 11.61
C ALA A 55 0.74 -6.68 12.54
N PRO A 56 0.57 -6.87 13.87
CA PRO A 56 1.69 -7.11 14.75
C PRO A 56 2.35 -8.44 14.37
N LEU A 57 3.67 -8.44 14.26
CA LEU A 57 4.46 -9.66 14.27
C LEU A 57 4.80 -9.94 15.74
N GLY A 58 4.19 -11.00 16.29
CA GLY A 58 4.60 -11.51 17.59
C GLY A 58 6.09 -11.82 17.55
N GLY A 59 6.86 -11.23 18.47
CA GLY A 59 8.29 -11.47 18.56
C GLY A 59 8.58 -12.97 18.59
N PHE A 60 9.57 -13.40 17.81
CA PHE A 60 10.00 -14.80 17.73
C PHE A 60 10.23 -15.35 19.16
N LEU A 61 9.34 -16.25 19.59
CA LEU A 61 9.33 -17.16 20.76
C LEU A 61 9.95 -16.79 22.13
N GLN A 62 10.62 -15.64 22.35
CA GLN A 62 11.29 -15.37 23.64
C GLN A 62 11.65 -13.90 23.92
N PHE A 63 11.39 -12.94 23.01
CA PHE A 63 11.71 -11.52 23.23
C PHE A 63 10.43 -10.65 23.27
N SER A 64 9.75 -10.65 24.43
CA SER A 64 8.74 -9.65 24.73
C SER A 64 9.40 -8.27 24.88
N GLY A 65 9.32 -7.44 23.85
CA GLY A 65 9.90 -6.08 23.86
C GLY A 65 10.28 -5.56 22.47
N PHE A 66 10.53 -6.45 21.50
CA PHE A 66 10.73 -6.09 20.11
C PHE A 66 9.43 -6.33 19.33
N GLY A 67 8.51 -5.37 19.42
CA GLY A 67 7.24 -5.40 18.69
C GLY A 67 7.49 -5.11 17.21
N TRP A 68 7.71 -6.16 16.42
CA TRP A 68 7.80 -6.02 14.97
C TRP A 68 6.40 -5.82 14.40
N SER A 69 6.27 -5.05 13.32
CA SER A 69 5.01 -4.83 12.62
C SER A 69 5.18 -5.13 11.14
N LEU A 70 4.22 -5.87 10.59
CA LEU A 70 4.12 -6.12 9.16
C LEU A 70 3.21 -5.07 8.55
N LEU A 71 3.65 -4.44 7.48
CA LEU A 71 2.89 -3.48 6.69
C LEU A 71 2.95 -3.89 5.21
N GLY A 72 1.80 -4.14 4.60
CA GLY A 72 1.67 -4.34 3.15
C GLY A 72 1.03 -3.12 2.51
N LEU A 73 1.71 -2.51 1.55
CA LEU A 73 1.26 -1.30 0.87
C LEU A 73 0.74 -1.63 -0.53
N GLN A 74 -0.36 -0.99 -0.92
CA GLN A 74 -0.94 -1.07 -2.25
C GLN A 74 -1.51 0.29 -2.67
N HIS A 75 -0.91 0.95 -3.65
CA HIS A 75 -1.31 2.28 -4.11
C HIS A 75 -2.62 2.21 -4.90
N THR A 76 -3.51 3.20 -4.67
CA THR A 76 -4.84 3.23 -5.30
C THR A 76 -4.79 3.54 -6.80
N GLU A 77 -3.69 4.13 -7.27
CA GLU A 77 -3.46 4.39 -8.69
C GLU A 77 -3.19 3.11 -9.49
N GLU A 78 -2.49 2.14 -8.89
CA GLU A 78 -2.19 0.85 -9.52
C GLU A 78 -3.42 -0.07 -9.57
N ILE A 79 -4.31 0.03 -8.58
CA ILE A 79 -5.60 -0.69 -8.56
C ILE A 79 -6.50 -0.23 -9.73
N ASN A 80 -6.41 1.04 -10.15
CA ASN A 80 -7.23 1.61 -11.22
C ASN A 80 -6.52 1.69 -12.59
N ALA A 81 -5.25 1.26 -12.67
CA ALA A 81 -4.50 1.27 -13.92
C ALA A 81 -5.17 0.48 -15.06
N PRO A 82 -5.79 -0.70 -14.83
CA PRO A 82 -6.51 -1.41 -15.88
C PRO A 82 -7.70 -0.58 -16.42
N ALA A 83 -8.46 0.07 -15.54
CA ALA A 83 -9.65 0.85 -15.93
C ALA A 83 -9.30 2.12 -16.71
N ARG A 84 -8.21 2.83 -16.34
CA ARG A 84 -7.76 4.01 -17.08
C ARG A 84 -7.23 3.68 -18.48
N SER A 85 -6.55 2.53 -18.64
CA SER A 85 -6.08 2.08 -19.96
C SER A 85 -7.24 1.75 -20.90
N GLN A 86 -8.31 1.14 -20.38
CA GLN A 86 -9.51 0.80 -21.15
C GLN A 86 -10.31 2.05 -21.53
N GLY A 87 -10.50 2.99 -20.59
CA GLY A 87 -11.19 4.25 -20.89
C GLY A 87 -10.51 5.07 -22.00
N ARG A 88 -9.16 5.12 -22.01
CA ARG A 88 -8.40 5.77 -23.08
C ARG A 88 -8.56 5.06 -24.43
N ALA A 89 -8.57 3.73 -24.45
CA ALA A 89 -8.78 2.97 -25.68
C ALA A 89 -10.17 3.23 -26.27
N PHE A 90 -11.22 3.25 -25.45
CA PHE A 90 -12.58 3.59 -25.91
C PHE A 90 -12.69 5.02 -26.45
N ILE A 91 -12.05 5.99 -25.81
CA ILE A 91 -12.04 7.39 -26.30
C ILE A 91 -11.30 7.49 -27.64
N LEU A 92 -10.15 6.83 -27.79
CA LEU A 92 -9.37 6.85 -29.04
C LEU A 92 -10.10 6.13 -30.18
N ILE A 93 -10.75 4.99 -29.91
CA ILE A 93 -11.56 4.27 -30.90
C ILE A 93 -12.77 5.13 -31.30
N GLY A 94 -13.46 5.72 -30.33
CA GLY A 94 -14.60 6.61 -30.60
C GLY A 94 -14.21 7.82 -31.45
N LEU A 95 -13.06 8.43 -31.17
CA LEU A 95 -12.54 9.55 -31.95
C LEU A 95 -12.14 9.12 -33.38
N ALA A 96 -11.51 7.96 -33.53
CA ALA A 96 -11.12 7.43 -34.83
C ALA A 96 -12.34 7.09 -35.71
N VAL A 97 -13.40 6.51 -35.13
CA VAL A 97 -14.65 6.23 -35.85
C VAL A 97 -15.36 7.53 -36.24
N PHE A 98 -15.40 8.53 -35.35
CA PHE A 98 -15.99 9.83 -35.65
C PHE A 98 -15.27 10.54 -36.81
N LEU A 99 -13.94 10.50 -36.85
CA LEU A 99 -13.13 11.04 -37.95
C LEU A 99 -13.28 10.27 -39.28
N LEU A 100 -13.76 9.03 -39.25
CA LEU A 100 -13.96 8.19 -40.43
C LEU A 100 -15.35 8.36 -41.06
N ILE A 101 -16.32 8.81 -40.26
CA ILE A 101 -17.71 9.05 -40.68
C ILE A 101 -17.91 10.50 -41.18
N LEU A 102 -17.03 11.42 -40.77
CA LEU A 102 -17.00 12.80 -41.24
C LEU A 102 -16.26 12.91 -42.58
#